data_AF-A0A1H5JIY6-F1
#
_entry.id   AF-A0A1H5JIY6-F1
#
_cell.length_a   1.000
_cell.length_b   1.000
_cell.length_c   1.000
_cell.angle_alpha   90.00
_cell.angle_beta   90.00
_cell.angle_gamma   90.00
#
_symmetry.space_group_name_H-M   'P 1'
#
loop_
_entity.id
_entity.type
_entity.pdbx_description
1 polymer ?
#
loop_
_entity_poly.entity_id
_entity_poly.type
_entity_poly.pdbx_seq_one_letter_code
_entity_poly.pdbx_strand_id
1 'polypeptide(L)'
;MHEIPAFGVEARRWTVVFHREAHNRFFSLIALGHFKHVSAIAWLPELSQWWVYDVGFRRTRLRVLVDGDNAKATISAIVRGNAAVTVDVREDGLPWLRLGLFCTTAVSHLIGLSCSALRPDALFRHLVAKGGLVSDDGIQEAPDSG
;
A
#
# COMPACT_ATOMS: atom_id res chain seq x y z
N MET A 1 -13.97 22.11 -14.51
CA MET A 1 -13.97 20.73 -15.03
C MET A 1 -12.67 20.56 -15.80
N HIS A 2 -11.71 19.78 -15.28
CA HIS A 2 -10.46 19.54 -15.99
C HIS A 2 -10.70 18.54 -17.13
N GLU A 3 -10.12 18.79 -18.29
CA GLU A 3 -10.17 17.88 -19.43
C GLU A 3 -9.41 16.59 -19.05
N ILE A 4 -10.14 15.48 -18.99
CA ILE A 4 -9.52 14.17 -18.79
C ILE A 4 -9.01 13.71 -20.16
N PRO A 5 -7.71 13.43 -20.31
CA PRO A 5 -7.17 12.96 -21.58
C PRO A 5 -7.90 11.68 -22.03
N ALA A 6 -8.08 11.51 -23.34
CA ALA A 6 -8.77 10.34 -23.92
C ALA A 6 -8.11 8.99 -23.57
N PHE A 7 -6.91 9.01 -22.98
CA PHE A 7 -6.04 7.88 -22.67
C PHE A 7 -6.06 7.45 -21.18
N GLY A 8 -6.88 8.10 -20.34
CA GLY A 8 -6.99 7.77 -18.92
C GLY A 8 -6.03 8.55 -18.02
N VAL A 9 -6.26 8.47 -16.70
CA VAL A 9 -5.44 9.10 -15.65
C VAL A 9 -4.85 7.99 -14.79
N GLU A 10 -3.55 8.09 -14.51
CA GLU A 10 -2.83 7.16 -13.63
C GLU A 10 -2.29 7.90 -12.41
N ALA A 11 -2.34 7.24 -11.25
CA ALA A 11 -1.75 7.76 -10.03
C ALA A 11 -0.23 7.74 -10.09
N ARG A 12 0.38 8.94 -10.04
CA ARG A 12 1.85 9.10 -9.99
C ARG A 12 2.45 8.89 -8.61
N ARG A 13 1.63 8.88 -7.57
CA ARG A 13 2.07 8.73 -6.18
C ARG A 13 1.16 7.77 -5.45
N TRP A 14 1.76 6.80 -4.77
CA TRP A 14 1.06 5.79 -3.97
C TRP A 14 1.55 5.81 -2.54
N THR A 15 0.62 5.64 -1.61
CA THR A 15 0.89 5.35 -0.21
C THR A 15 0.67 3.87 0.02
N VAL A 16 1.77 3.15 0.21
CA VAL A 16 1.79 1.71 0.46
C VAL A 16 1.57 1.48 1.95
N VAL A 17 0.49 0.80 2.31
CA VAL A 17 0.12 0.49 3.70
C VAL A 17 0.48 -0.95 4.03
N PHE A 18 1.26 -1.12 5.09
CA PHE A 18 1.76 -2.39 5.61
C PHE A 18 0.97 -2.80 6.84
N HIS A 19 0.17 -3.84 6.67
CA HIS A 19 -0.79 -4.30 7.67
C HIS A 19 -0.12 -5.22 8.68
N ARG A 20 -0.26 -4.95 9.98
CA ARG A 20 0.30 -5.77 11.07
C ARG A 20 -0.57 -6.98 11.40
N GLU A 21 -1.87 -6.87 11.17
CA GLU A 21 -2.82 -7.94 11.40
C GLU A 21 -3.09 -8.72 10.11
N ALA A 22 -3.26 -10.04 10.25
CA ALA A 22 -3.76 -10.88 9.18
C ALA A 22 -5.27 -11.09 9.38
N HIS A 23 -6.07 -10.84 8.34
CA HIS A 23 -7.50 -11.22 8.33
C HIS A 23 -7.74 -12.73 8.48
N ASN A 24 -6.70 -13.57 8.42
CA ASN A 24 -6.82 -15.01 8.43
C ASN A 24 -5.74 -15.66 9.29
N ARG A 25 -6.14 -16.36 10.35
CA ARG A 25 -5.25 -16.91 11.40
C ARG A 25 -4.18 -17.87 10.87
N PHE A 26 -4.49 -18.62 9.80
CA PHE A 26 -3.52 -19.50 9.14
C PHE A 26 -2.30 -18.74 8.59
N PHE A 27 -2.46 -17.48 8.19
CA PHE A 27 -1.38 -16.65 7.68
C PHE A 27 -0.56 -15.99 8.80
N SER A 28 -1.10 -15.83 10.01
CA SER A 28 -0.29 -15.36 11.16
C SER A 28 0.86 -16.31 11.50
N LEU A 29 0.66 -17.61 11.21
CA LEU A 29 1.63 -18.69 11.45
C LEU A 29 2.68 -18.82 10.34
N ILE A 30 2.36 -18.45 9.10
CA ILE A 30 3.27 -18.62 7.94
C ILE A 30 4.01 -17.31 7.59
N ALA A 31 3.38 -16.16 7.80
CA ALA A 31 4.03 -14.87 7.65
C ALA A 31 4.93 -14.58 8.86
N LEU A 32 6.15 -15.11 8.82
CA LEU A 32 7.26 -14.66 9.66
C LEU A 32 7.60 -13.21 9.30
N GLY A 33 7.31 -12.28 10.21
CA GLY A 33 7.51 -10.84 10.01
C GLY A 33 6.51 -9.98 10.77
N HIS A 34 6.80 -8.67 10.85
CA HIS A 34 5.98 -7.65 11.48
C HIS A 34 4.72 -7.36 10.68
N PHE A 35 4.82 -7.44 9.35
CA PHE A 35 3.75 -7.11 8.44
C PHE A 35 3.25 -8.37 7.73
N LYS A 36 1.93 -8.49 7.66
CA LYS A 36 1.22 -9.67 7.13
C LYS A 36 0.64 -9.44 5.74
N HIS A 37 0.37 -8.20 5.39
CA HIS A 37 -0.27 -7.83 4.12
C HIS A 37 0.13 -6.42 3.68
N VAL A 38 -0.06 -6.12 2.40
CA VAL A 38 0.22 -4.80 1.81
C VAL A 38 -0.93 -4.38 0.91
N SER A 39 -1.40 -3.14 1.08
CA SER A 39 -2.31 -2.45 0.16
C SER A 39 -1.69 -1.13 -0.30
N ALA A 40 -2.24 -0.51 -1.34
CA ALA A 40 -1.81 0.80 -1.79
C ALA A 40 -3.00 1.75 -1.93
N ILE A 41 -2.79 3.01 -1.58
CA ILE A 41 -3.78 4.09 -1.66
C ILE A 41 -3.21 5.21 -2.51
N ALA A 42 -3.99 5.76 -3.43
CA ALA A 42 -3.61 6.94 -4.20
C ALA A 42 -4.75 7.96 -4.23
N TRP A 43 -4.37 9.24 -4.29
CA TRP A 43 -5.29 10.33 -4.61
C TRP A 43 -5.09 10.71 -6.08
N LEU A 44 -6.19 10.75 -6.84
CA LEU A 44 -6.20 11.24 -8.21
C LEU A 44 -6.88 12.63 -8.23
N PRO A 45 -6.11 13.72 -8.27
CA PRO A 45 -6.67 15.07 -8.21
C PRO A 45 -7.58 15.39 -9.40
N GLU A 46 -7.28 14.86 -10.59
CA GLU A 46 -8.05 15.07 -11.82
C GLU A 46 -9.49 14.56 -11.69
N LEU A 47 -9.68 13.52 -10.87
CA LEU A 47 -10.98 12.88 -10.64
C LEU A 47 -11.58 13.21 -9.28
N SER A 48 -10.82 13.88 -8.41
CA SER A 48 -11.17 14.09 -7.00
C SER A 48 -11.57 12.79 -6.29
N GLN A 49 -10.78 11.74 -6.48
CA GLN A 49 -11.07 10.40 -5.99
C GLN A 49 -9.86 9.75 -5.35
N TRP A 50 -10.13 8.95 -4.32
CA TRP A 50 -9.17 8.03 -3.71
C TRP A 50 -9.31 6.66 -4.32
N TRP A 51 -8.19 6.06 -4.68
CA TRP A 51 -8.12 4.70 -5.18
C TRP A 51 -7.44 3.82 -4.15
N VAL A 52 -8.06 2.68 -3.82
CA VAL A 52 -7.52 1.70 -2.89
C VAL A 52 -7.32 0.39 -3.63
N TYR A 53 -6.06 0.01 -3.79
CA TYR A 53 -5.62 -1.24 -4.39
C TYR A 53 -5.25 -2.25 -3.29
N ASP A 54 -6.03 -3.32 -3.16
CA ASP A 54 -5.90 -4.32 -2.12
C ASP A 54 -5.79 -5.73 -2.73
N VAL A 55 -4.62 -6.34 -2.62
CA VAL A 55 -4.30 -7.63 -3.27
C VAL A 55 -4.18 -8.73 -2.26
N GLY A 56 -5.30 -9.40 -1.97
CA GLY A 56 -5.29 -10.61 -1.17
C GLY A 56 -4.96 -11.86 -1.99
N PHE A 57 -4.60 -12.94 -1.31
CA PHE A 57 -4.29 -14.23 -1.95
C PHE A 57 -5.43 -14.76 -2.85
N ARG A 58 -6.69 -14.56 -2.45
CA ARG A 58 -7.88 -15.05 -3.19
C ARG A 58 -8.52 -14.02 -4.11
N ARG A 59 -8.17 -12.74 -3.98
CA ARG A 59 -8.83 -11.66 -4.72
C ARG A 59 -7.96 -10.41 -4.77
N THR A 60 -7.98 -9.76 -5.92
CA THR A 60 -7.56 -8.37 -6.05
C THR A 60 -8.80 -7.49 -6.02
N ARG A 61 -8.78 -6.42 -5.22
CA ARG A 61 -9.84 -5.43 -5.14
C ARG A 61 -9.28 -4.06 -5.48
N LEU A 62 -9.99 -3.35 -6.35
CA LEU A 62 -9.82 -1.92 -6.57
C LEU A 62 -11.09 -1.23 -6.07
N ARG A 63 -10.95 -0.28 -5.15
CA ARG A 63 -12.05 0.55 -4.67
C ARG A 63 -11.79 1.99 -5.04
N VAL A 64 -12.82 2.67 -5.51
CA VAL A 64 -12.81 4.12 -5.74
C VAL A 64 -13.67 4.76 -4.66
N LEU A 65 -13.11 5.72 -3.93
CA LEU A 65 -13.81 6.48 -2.91
C LEU A 65 -13.87 7.94 -3.37
N VAL A 66 -15.07 8.47 -3.52
CA VAL A 66 -15.28 9.90 -3.76
C VAL A 66 -14.82 10.67 -2.53
N ASP A 67 -14.10 11.78 -2.72
CA ASP A 67 -13.62 12.57 -1.60
C ASP A 67 -14.76 13.03 -0.67
N GLY A 68 -14.48 13.02 0.63
CA GLY A 68 -15.46 13.31 1.66
C GLY A 68 -15.25 12.46 2.92
N ASP A 69 -16.16 12.61 3.89
CA ASP A 69 -15.99 12.03 5.23
C ASP A 69 -15.95 10.50 5.21
N ASN A 70 -16.72 9.86 4.33
CA ASN A 70 -16.68 8.41 4.15
C ASN A 70 -15.32 7.92 3.61
N ALA A 71 -14.71 8.66 2.68
CA ALA A 71 -13.37 8.33 2.18
C ALA A 71 -12.33 8.49 3.28
N LYS A 72 -12.37 9.61 4.02
CA LYS A 72 -11.48 9.86 5.15
C LYS A 72 -11.59 8.78 6.23
N ALA A 73 -12.82 8.43 6.62
CA ALA A 73 -13.07 7.37 7.60
C ALA A 73 -12.54 6.01 7.12
N THR A 74 -12.77 5.67 5.84
CA THR A 74 -12.28 4.42 5.24
C THR A 74 -10.76 4.37 5.20
N ILE A 75 -10.10 5.45 4.76
CA ILE A 75 -8.64 5.55 4.68
C ILE A 75 -8.03 5.52 6.08
N SER A 76 -8.59 6.28 7.02
CA SER A 76 -8.16 6.26 8.42
C SER A 76 -8.25 4.85 9.01
N ALA A 77 -9.33 4.12 8.74
CA ALA A 77 -9.47 2.74 9.20
C ALA A 77 -8.44 1.78 8.57
N ILE A 78 -7.98 2.05 7.34
CA ILE A 78 -6.93 1.26 6.67
C ILE A 78 -5.55 1.57 7.28
N VAL A 79 -5.27 2.84 7.56
CA VAL A 79 -3.94 3.30 8.01
C VAL A 79 -3.75 3.13 9.52
N ARG A 80 -4.81 3.25 10.32
CA ARG A 80 -4.74 3.19 11.79
C ARG A 80 -4.06 1.91 12.27
N GLY A 81 -3.06 2.06 13.13
CA GLY A 81 -2.29 0.94 13.69
C GLY A 81 -1.32 0.30 12.70
N ASN A 82 -1.24 0.77 11.46
CA ASN A 82 -0.37 0.23 10.42
C ASN A 82 0.74 1.21 10.07
N ALA A 83 1.77 0.71 9.39
CA ALA A 83 2.80 1.55 8.81
C ALA A 83 2.44 1.88 7.36
N ALA A 84 2.77 3.07 6.91
CA ALA A 84 2.59 3.51 5.55
C ALA A 84 3.88 4.11 4.99
N VAL A 85 4.13 3.89 3.70
CA VAL A 85 5.25 4.48 2.98
C VAL A 85 4.73 5.10 1.69
N THR A 86 4.89 6.42 1.54
CA THR A 86 4.50 7.14 0.33
C THR A 86 5.68 7.24 -0.63
N VAL A 87 5.44 6.89 -1.90
CA VAL A 87 6.44 6.89 -2.97
C VAL A 87 5.84 7.40 -4.28
N ASP A 88 6.69 7.99 -5.11
CA ASP A 88 6.36 8.29 -6.50
C ASP A 88 6.57 7.03 -7.37
N VAL A 89 5.69 6.84 -8.34
CA VAL A 89 5.78 5.74 -9.32
C VAL A 89 7.01 5.93 -10.17
N ARG A 90 7.70 4.82 -10.43
CA ARG A 90 8.87 4.76 -11.29
C ARG A 90 8.51 4.00 -12.56
N GLU A 91 8.83 4.55 -13.71
CA GLU A 91 8.68 3.85 -14.99
C GLU A 91 9.90 2.97 -15.30
N ASP A 92 11.01 3.19 -14.58
CA ASP A 92 12.27 2.50 -14.75
C ASP A 92 12.38 1.25 -13.86
N GLY A 93 12.57 0.08 -14.50
CA GLY A 93 12.92 -1.16 -13.80
C GLY A 93 11.72 -1.97 -13.30
N LEU A 94 10.74 -2.22 -14.18
CA LEU A 94 9.68 -3.19 -13.91
C LEU A 94 10.28 -4.59 -13.66
N PRO A 95 9.74 -5.36 -12.71
CA PRO A 95 10.19 -6.74 -12.50
C PRO A 95 9.96 -7.59 -13.75
N TRP A 96 10.95 -8.40 -14.13
CA TRP A 96 10.93 -9.18 -15.37
C TRP A 96 9.85 -10.29 -15.37
N LEU A 97 9.42 -10.76 -14.20
CA LEU A 97 8.31 -11.70 -14.05
C LEU A 97 7.49 -11.41 -12.78
N ARG A 98 6.17 -11.58 -12.90
CA ARG A 98 5.23 -11.62 -11.78
C ARG A 98 5.20 -13.04 -11.18
N LEU A 99 6.24 -13.42 -10.44
CA LEU A 99 6.27 -14.72 -9.77
C LEU A 99 5.41 -14.70 -8.50
N GLY A 100 4.19 -15.25 -8.63
CA GLY A 100 3.24 -15.42 -7.53
C GLY A 100 2.33 -14.23 -7.27
N LEU A 101 1.05 -14.52 -7.01
CA LEU A 101 -0.03 -13.58 -6.69
C LEU A 101 0.08 -13.06 -5.24
N PHE A 102 1.25 -12.56 -4.87
CA PHE A 102 1.50 -12.02 -3.52
C PHE A 102 1.25 -10.51 -3.51
N CYS A 103 0.77 -9.98 -2.38
CA CYS A 103 0.51 -8.55 -2.21
C CYS A 103 1.76 -7.70 -2.49
N THR A 104 2.95 -8.18 -2.13
CA THR A 104 4.21 -7.46 -2.32
C THR A 104 4.61 -7.35 -3.79
N THR A 105 4.49 -8.43 -4.57
CA THR A 105 4.83 -8.41 -6.00
C THR A 105 3.87 -7.51 -6.75
N ALA A 106 2.57 -7.61 -6.46
CA ALA A 106 1.57 -6.77 -7.10
C ALA A 106 1.78 -5.27 -6.80
N VAL A 107 2.06 -4.91 -5.55
CA VAL A 107 2.35 -3.52 -5.18
C VAL A 107 3.69 -3.05 -5.77
N SER A 108 4.73 -3.89 -5.80
CA SER A 108 6.01 -3.54 -6.43
C SER A 108 5.85 -3.24 -7.91
N HIS A 109 5.04 -4.04 -8.63
CA HIS A 109 4.70 -3.73 -10.02
C HIS A 109 3.89 -2.45 -10.16
N LEU A 110 2.90 -2.21 -9.28
CA LEU A 110 2.06 -1.00 -9.31
C LEU A 110 2.89 0.29 -9.20
N ILE A 111 3.91 0.29 -8.35
CA ILE A 111 4.77 1.47 -8.12
C ILE A 111 6.04 1.46 -8.99
N GLY A 112 6.20 0.43 -9.84
CA GLY A 112 7.35 0.22 -10.71
C GLY A 112 8.68 0.03 -9.99
N LEU A 113 8.66 -0.69 -8.87
CA LEU A 113 9.85 -1.03 -8.11
C LEU A 113 10.42 -2.39 -8.56
N SER A 114 11.68 -2.39 -9.04
CA SER A 114 12.48 -3.61 -9.19
C SER A 114 12.95 -4.11 -7.82
N CYS A 115 12.19 -5.01 -7.22
CA CYS A 115 12.64 -5.73 -6.03
C CYS A 115 12.20 -7.20 -6.04
N SER A 116 13.01 -8.05 -5.40
CA SER A 116 12.70 -9.46 -5.16
C SER A 116 12.03 -9.68 -3.79
N ALA A 117 11.39 -8.63 -3.24
CA ALA A 117 10.77 -8.70 -1.92
C ALA A 117 9.48 -9.54 -1.95
N LEU A 118 9.62 -10.81 -1.57
CA LEU A 118 8.48 -11.74 -1.42
C LEU A 118 7.74 -11.56 -0.09
N ARG A 119 8.26 -10.73 0.82
CA ARG A 119 7.68 -10.48 2.14
C ARG A 119 7.41 -8.99 2.38
N PRO A 120 6.30 -8.63 3.05
CA PRO A 120 5.97 -7.24 3.38
C PRO A 120 7.11 -6.48 4.08
N ASP A 121 7.76 -7.06 5.08
CA ASP A 121 8.90 -6.45 5.78
C ASP A 121 10.10 -6.12 4.88
N ALA A 122 10.37 -6.98 3.89
CA ALA A 122 11.44 -6.74 2.93
C ALA A 122 11.07 -5.59 1.98
N LEU A 123 9.81 -5.55 1.54
CA LEU A 123 9.31 -4.47 0.71
C LEU A 123 9.33 -3.13 1.46
N PHE A 124 8.89 -3.10 2.72
CA PHE A 124 8.94 -1.92 3.59
C PHE A 124 10.36 -1.35 3.67
N ARG A 125 11.33 -2.18 4.08
CA ARG A 125 12.73 -1.76 4.17
C ARG A 125 13.28 -1.26 2.83
N HIS A 126 12.89 -1.90 1.74
CA HIS A 126 13.32 -1.48 0.40
C HIS A 126 12.76 -0.10 0.03
N LEU A 127 11.47 0.17 0.28
CA LEU A 127 10.87 1.48 0.02
C LEU A 127 11.53 2.57 0.86
N VAL A 128 11.77 2.30 2.15
CA VAL A 128 12.47 3.23 3.04
C VAL A 128 13.89 3.52 2.54
N ALA A 129 14.64 2.47 2.17
CA ALA A 129 16.00 2.62 1.64
C ALA A 129 16.05 3.41 0.32
N LYS A 130 14.95 3.43 -0.45
CA LYS A 130 14.80 4.21 -1.68
C LYS A 130 14.28 5.64 -1.45
N GLY A 131 14.13 6.06 -0.18
CA GLY A 131 13.72 7.42 0.19
C GLY A 131 12.21 7.61 0.31
N GLY A 132 11.43 6.53 0.45
CA GLY A 132 9.99 6.64 0.71
C GLY A 132 9.69 7.33 2.03
N LEU A 133 8.62 8.14 2.05
CA LEU A 133 8.19 8.89 3.24
C LEU A 133 7.38 7.99 4.16
N VAL A 134 7.88 7.76 5.38
CA VAL A 134 7.25 6.85 6.35
C VAL A 134 6.27 7.61 7.23
N SER A 135 5.09 7.02 7.43
CA SER A 135 4.14 7.37 8.48
C SER A 135 3.79 6.11 9.25
N ASP A 136 3.96 6.09 10.57
CA ASP A 136 3.62 4.93 11.40
C ASP A 136 2.58 5.34 12.45
N ASP A 137 1.35 4.85 12.28
CA ASP A 137 0.25 5.06 13.22
C ASP A 137 0.16 3.90 14.25
N GLY A 138 1.21 3.08 14.34
CA GLY A 138 1.39 2.12 15.41
C GLY A 138 1.58 2.85 16.73
N ILE A 139 0.58 2.73 17.62
CA ILE A 139 0.60 3.21 19.00
C ILE A 139 1.95 2.86 19.63
N GLN A 140 2.78 3.86 19.96
CA GLN A 140 3.72 3.73 21.06
C GLN A 140 2.85 3.69 22.32
N GLU A 141 2.76 2.53 22.98
CA GLU A 141 2.38 2.52 24.39
C GLU A 141 3.39 3.42 25.10
N ALA A 142 2.92 4.56 25.59
CA ALA A 142 3.71 5.36 26.50
C ALA A 142 4.09 4.46 27.68
N PRO A 143 5.35 4.48 28.17
CA PRO A 143 5.68 3.72 29.36
C PRO A 143 4.81 4.24 30.50
N ASP A 144 4.04 3.34 31.11
CA ASP A 144 3.33 3.57 32.36
C ASP A 144 4.32 4.17 33.36
N SER A 145 4.17 5.48 33.58
CA SER A 145 4.90 6.20 34.61
C SER A 145 4.12 5.96 35.90
N GLY A 146 4.41 4.83 36.55
CA GLY A 146 3.98 4.55 37.92
C GLY A 146 4.63 5.50 38.93
#